data_AF-A0A2E0QUE1-F1
#
_entry.id   AF-A0A2E0QUE1-F1
#
_cell.length_a   1.000
_cell.length_b   1.000
_cell.length_c   1.000
_cell.angle_alpha   90.00
_cell.angle_beta   90.00
_cell.angle_gamma   90.00
#
_symmetry.space_group_name_H-M   'P 1'
#
loop_
_entity.id
_entity.type
_entity.pdbx_description
1 polymer ?
#
loop_
_entity_poly.entity_id
_entity_poly.type
_entity_poly.pdbx_seq_one_letter_code
_entity_poly.pdbx_strand_id
1 'polypeptide(L)'
;MKSLPAFLQKPEWIAIAVLAVCLIVTNVQLVQLKSSVASGMPISPALVAERVEGDLIGLSEGRYEIEIQDVRYNVREDAYQVSYEWGNPEESQGWQTSLTLTGDGFGGYLGRLQNTQFLKPLGRDLDVLISMQSASSFKGES
;
A
#
# COMPACT_ATOMS: atom_id res chain seq x y z
N MET A 1 -48.82 8.32 6.13
CA MET A 1 -47.92 9.48 5.94
C MET A 1 -47.75 10.18 7.29
N LYS A 2 -46.56 10.10 7.92
CA LYS A 2 -46.30 10.78 9.20
C LYS A 2 -45.96 12.24 8.91
N SER A 3 -46.80 13.16 9.37
CA SER A 3 -46.55 14.60 9.30
C SER A 3 -45.33 14.96 10.16
N LEU A 4 -44.39 15.72 9.58
CA LEU A 4 -43.25 16.27 10.31
C LEU A 4 -43.74 17.19 11.44
N PRO A 5 -43.09 17.19 12.62
CA PRO A 5 -43.52 17.98 13.77
C PRO A 5 -43.35 19.49 13.52
N ALA A 6 -44.31 20.28 14.01
CA ALA A 6 -44.50 21.71 13.71
C ALA A 6 -43.32 22.64 14.08
N PHE A 7 -42.34 22.18 14.87
CA PHE A 7 -41.16 22.98 15.21
C PHE A 7 -40.13 23.06 14.07
N LEU A 8 -40.21 22.18 13.05
CA LEU A 8 -39.36 22.19 11.86
C LEU A 8 -39.81 23.18 10.77
N GLN A 9 -40.91 23.92 10.97
CA GLN A 9 -41.41 24.91 10.00
C GLN A 9 -40.84 26.32 10.17
N LYS A 10 -40.04 26.57 11.22
CA LYS A 10 -39.38 27.85 11.42
C LYS A 10 -38.05 27.87 10.65
N PRO A 11 -37.75 28.91 9.84
CA PRO A 11 -36.57 28.96 8.98
C PRO A 11 -35.25 28.85 9.76
N GLU A 12 -35.25 29.27 11.03
CA GLU A 12 -34.11 29.17 11.94
C GLU A 12 -33.68 27.71 12.21
N TRP A 13 -34.64 26.79 12.37
CA TRP A 13 -34.33 25.38 12.62
C TRP A 13 -33.87 24.64 11.37
N ILE A 14 -34.38 25.05 10.21
CA ILE A 14 -33.93 24.55 8.91
C ILE A 14 -32.48 24.97 8.68
N ALA A 15 -32.12 26.22 9.00
CA ALA A 15 -30.75 26.71 8.91
C ALA A 15 -29.79 25.92 9.82
N ILE A 16 -30.17 25.65 11.07
CA ILE A 16 -29.36 24.85 12.02
C ILE A 16 -29.18 23.42 11.50
N ALA A 17 -30.24 22.80 10.98
CA ALA A 17 -30.16 21.45 10.43
C ALA A 17 -29.26 21.37 9.19
N VAL A 18 -29.35 22.34 8.28
CA VAL A 18 -28.46 22.43 7.10
C VAL A 18 -27.02 22.64 7.52
N LEU A 19 -26.76 23.52 8.49
CA LEU A 19 -25.42 23.78 8.99
C LEU A 19 -24.80 22.54 9.66
N ALA A 20 -25.59 21.81 10.44
CA ALA A 20 -25.15 20.57 11.08
C ALA A 20 -24.83 19.47 10.05
N VAL A 21 -25.67 19.31 9.02
CA VAL A 21 -25.40 18.37 7.92
C VAL A 21 -24.14 18.76 7.15
N CYS A 22 -23.96 20.05 6.83
CA CYS A 22 -22.73 20.54 6.20
C CYS A 22 -21.51 20.23 7.07
N LEU A 23 -21.57 20.50 8.38
CA LEU A 23 -20.44 20.24 9.30
C LEU A 23 -20.09 18.75 9.37
N ILE A 24 -21.09 17.87 9.34
CA ILE A 24 -20.89 16.42 9.32
C ILE A 24 -20.24 15.99 8.01
N VAL A 25 -20.76 16.46 6.86
CA VAL A 25 -20.19 16.15 5.54
C VAL A 25 -18.75 16.66 5.42
N THR A 26 -18.47 17.88 5.88
CA THR A 26 -17.12 18.45 5.87
C THR A 26 -16.18 17.68 6.79
N ASN A 27 -16.62 17.21 7.96
CA ASN A 27 -15.79 16.37 8.82
C ASN A 27 -15.51 15.00 8.20
N VAL A 28 -16.49 14.36 7.57
CA VAL A 28 -16.28 13.10 6.84
C VAL A 28 -15.27 13.30 5.70
N GLN A 29 -15.41 14.38 4.94
CA GLN A 29 -14.46 14.73 3.88
C GLN A 29 -13.07 15.04 4.46
N LEU A 30 -12.98 15.77 5.58
CA LEU A 30 -11.71 16.07 6.24
C LEU A 30 -11.02 14.82 6.78
N VAL A 31 -11.77 13.85 7.33
CA VAL A 31 -11.20 12.58 7.78
C VAL A 31 -10.71 11.76 6.59
N GLN A 32 -11.47 11.72 5.49
CA GLN A 32 -11.05 11.08 4.25
C GLN A 32 -9.81 11.75 3.64
N LEU A 33 -9.78 13.08 3.59
CA LEU A 33 -8.61 13.85 3.13
C LEU A 33 -7.42 13.67 4.06
N LYS A 34 -7.60 13.65 5.38
CA LYS A 34 -6.52 13.40 6.35
C LYS A 34 -5.99 11.97 6.23
N SER A 35 -6.85 10.97 5.99
CA SER A 35 -6.39 9.62 5.69
C SER A 35 -5.63 9.58 4.37
N SER A 36 -6.10 10.28 3.33
CA SER A 36 -5.43 10.37 2.03
C SER A 36 -4.11 11.14 2.05
N VAL A 37 -3.97 12.13 2.94
CA VAL A 37 -2.73 12.92 3.11
C VAL A 37 -1.71 12.16 3.97
N ALA A 38 -2.16 11.42 4.99
CA ALA A 38 -1.30 10.52 5.76
C ALA A 38 -0.87 9.29 4.95
N SER A 39 -1.66 8.85 3.97
CA SER A 39 -1.34 7.76 3.03
C SER A 39 -0.74 8.24 1.71
N GLY A 40 -0.58 9.55 1.52
CA GLY A 40 -0.20 10.17 0.24
C GLY A 40 1.30 10.39 0.06
N MET A 41 2.11 10.11 1.09
CA MET A 41 3.55 10.10 0.93
C MET A 41 4.01 8.70 0.52
N PRO A 42 4.65 8.56 -0.66
CA PRO A 42 5.22 7.28 -1.07
C PRO A 42 6.20 6.77 -0.01
N ILE A 43 6.16 5.47 0.24
CA ILE A 43 7.14 4.78 1.10
C ILE A 43 8.56 5.10 0.58
N SER A 44 9.52 5.33 1.47
CA SER A 44 10.88 5.58 0.99
C SER A 44 11.41 4.36 0.21
N PRO A 45 12.10 4.54 -0.93
CA PRO A 45 12.65 3.43 -1.71
C PRO A 45 13.52 2.48 -0.87
N ALA A 46 14.23 3.00 0.13
CA ALA A 46 15.02 2.21 1.06
C ALA A 46 14.18 1.26 1.93
N LEU A 47 13.04 1.72 2.46
CA LEU A 47 12.12 0.86 3.21
C LEU A 47 11.43 -0.17 2.31
N VAL A 48 11.17 0.18 1.05
CA VAL A 48 10.67 -0.77 0.05
C VAL A 48 11.71 -1.85 -0.22
N ALA A 49 12.99 -1.48 -0.41
CA ALA A 49 14.07 -2.45 -0.58
C ALA A 49 14.16 -3.42 0.59
N GLU A 50 14.30 -2.91 1.81
CA GLU A 50 14.44 -3.72 3.03
C GLU A 50 13.28 -4.69 3.22
N ARG A 51 12.04 -4.23 2.99
CA ARG A 51 10.86 -5.07 3.17
C ARG A 51 10.76 -6.16 2.11
N VAL A 52 10.98 -5.82 0.84
CA VAL A 52 10.93 -6.78 -0.27
C VAL A 52 12.05 -7.81 -0.13
N GLU A 53 13.25 -7.38 0.25
CA GLU A 53 14.37 -8.27 0.53
C GLU A 53 14.01 -9.28 1.63
N GLY A 54 13.47 -8.81 2.76
CA GLY A 54 13.03 -9.66 3.85
C GLY A 54 11.94 -10.66 3.44
N ASP A 55 10.96 -10.23 2.64
CA ASP A 55 9.90 -11.10 2.13
C ASP A 55 10.45 -12.16 1.16
N LEU A 56 11.38 -11.80 0.28
CA LEU A 56 12.02 -12.72 -0.67
C LEU A 56 12.93 -13.74 0.05
N ILE A 57 13.70 -13.30 1.05
CA ILE A 57 14.54 -14.19 1.89
C ILE A 57 13.65 -15.14 2.69
N GLY A 58 12.55 -14.65 3.26
CA GLY A 58 11.57 -15.48 3.95
C GLY A 58 10.94 -16.52 3.02
N LEU A 59 10.64 -16.12 1.78
CA LEU A 59 10.07 -17.01 0.75
C LEU A 59 11.05 -18.08 0.29
N SER A 60 12.34 -17.77 0.20
CA SER A 60 13.39 -18.71 -0.19
C SER A 60 13.82 -19.66 0.93
N GLU A 61 13.34 -19.44 2.16
CA GLU A 61 13.79 -20.17 3.36
C GLU A 61 15.31 -20.12 3.54
N GLY A 62 15.97 -19.06 3.04
CA GLY A 62 17.42 -18.90 3.08
C GLY A 62 18.20 -19.77 2.07
N ARG A 63 17.53 -20.39 1.08
CA ARG A 63 18.19 -21.19 0.04
C ARG A 63 18.89 -20.36 -1.04
N TYR A 64 18.50 -19.11 -1.18
CA TYR A 64 19.06 -18.18 -2.15
C TYR A 64 19.64 -16.97 -1.43
N GLU A 65 20.80 -16.53 -1.89
CA GLU A 65 21.29 -15.17 -1.66
C GLU A 65 20.45 -14.24 -2.52
N ILE A 66 19.94 -13.17 -1.92
CA ILE A 66 19.07 -12.19 -2.57
C ILE A 66 19.63 -10.81 -2.24
N GLU A 67 19.78 -9.96 -3.26
CA GLU A 67 20.26 -8.59 -3.12
C GLU A 67 19.38 -7.64 -3.92
N ILE A 68 18.91 -6.56 -3.30
CA ILE A 68 18.18 -5.51 -4.01
C ILE A 68 19.17 -4.58 -4.72
N GLN A 69 19.07 -4.53 -6.04
CA GLN A 69 19.95 -3.75 -6.89
C GLN A 69 19.46 -2.31 -7.08
N ASP A 70 18.15 -2.12 -7.25
CA ASP A 70 17.58 -0.80 -7.51
C ASP A 70 16.10 -0.75 -7.12
N VAL A 71 15.64 0.38 -6.59
CA VAL A 71 14.23 0.64 -6.30
C VAL A 71 13.84 2.01 -6.85
N ARG A 72 12.93 2.02 -7.82
CA ARG A 72 12.45 3.24 -8.46
C ARG A 72 10.97 3.43 -8.24
N TYR A 73 10.59 4.63 -7.82
CA TYR A 73 9.19 5.01 -7.70
C TYR A 73 8.72 5.77 -8.96
N ASN A 74 7.63 5.32 -9.57
CA ASN A 74 6.95 5.98 -10.67
C ASN A 74 5.68 6.69 -10.16
N VAL A 75 5.77 8.01 -10.05
CA VAL A 75 4.67 8.88 -9.57
C VAL A 75 3.42 8.79 -10.47
N ARG A 76 3.57 8.53 -11.77
CA ARG A 76 2.43 8.50 -12.70
C ARG A 76 1.58 7.25 -12.56
N GLU A 77 2.22 6.15 -12.19
CA GLU A 77 1.59 4.83 -12.08
C GLU A 77 1.36 4.44 -10.62
N ASP A 78 1.78 5.29 -9.67
CA ASP A 78 1.85 4.99 -8.23
C ASP A 78 2.46 3.60 -8.01
N ALA A 79 3.63 3.35 -8.60
CA ALA A 79 4.24 2.03 -8.62
C ALA A 79 5.73 2.06 -8.28
N TYR A 80 6.19 1.04 -7.57
CA TYR A 80 7.61 0.77 -7.40
C TYR A 80 8.06 -0.30 -8.37
N GLN A 81 9.18 -0.05 -9.04
CA GLN A 81 9.94 -1.07 -9.74
C GLN A 81 11.14 -1.44 -8.88
N VAL A 82 11.16 -2.68 -8.41
CA VAL A 82 12.23 -3.25 -7.58
C VAL A 82 13.02 -4.22 -8.46
N SER A 83 14.29 -3.91 -8.68
CA SER A 83 15.23 -4.81 -9.37
C SER A 83 16.07 -5.52 -8.31
N TYR A 84 16.18 -6.83 -8.42
CA TYR A 84 16.91 -7.64 -7.47
C TYR A 84 17.65 -8.76 -8.17
N GLU A 85 18.75 -9.19 -7.58
CA GLU A 85 19.52 -10.35 -7.98
C GLU A 85 19.27 -11.47 -6.98
N TRP A 86 19.26 -12.72 -7.47
CA TRP A 86 19.19 -13.89 -6.62
C TRP A 86 20.07 -15.01 -7.17
N GLY A 87 20.68 -15.80 -6.31
CA GLY A 87 21.59 -16.88 -6.70
C GLY A 87 21.72 -17.94 -5.62
N ASN A 88 22.14 -19.14 -6.01
CA ASN A 88 22.52 -20.17 -5.04
C ASN A 88 23.92 -19.81 -4.50
N PRO A 89 24.14 -19.68 -3.18
CA PRO A 89 25.46 -19.35 -2.64
C PRO A 89 26.56 -20.37 -2.99
N GLU A 90 26.18 -21.60 -3.36
CA GLU A 90 27.11 -22.63 -3.82
C GLU A 90 27.46 -22.51 -5.32
N GLU A 91 26.70 -21.73 -6.08
CA GLU A 91 26.88 -21.52 -7.52
C GLU A 91 27.35 -20.09 -7.79
N SER A 92 28.27 -19.92 -8.74
CA SER A 92 28.76 -18.58 -9.12
C SER A 92 27.79 -17.81 -10.03
N GLN A 93 26.58 -18.32 -10.23
CA GLN A 93 25.60 -17.76 -11.15
C GLN A 93 24.47 -17.06 -10.38
N GLY A 94 24.38 -15.75 -10.56
CA GLY A 94 23.25 -14.94 -10.16
C GLY A 94 22.28 -14.70 -11.32
N TRP A 95 21.00 -14.52 -10.98
CA TRP A 95 19.94 -14.17 -11.90
C TRP A 95 19.30 -12.85 -11.47
N GLN A 96 19.19 -11.93 -12.42
CA GLN A 96 18.53 -10.66 -12.19
C GLN A 96 17.04 -10.76 -12.52
N THR A 97 16.21 -10.15 -11.68
CA THR A 97 14.74 -10.11 -11.83
C THR A 97 14.22 -8.75 -11.41
N SER A 98 13.00 -8.43 -11.85
CA SER A 98 12.30 -7.25 -11.35
C SER A 98 10.89 -7.60 -10.89
N LEU A 99 10.42 -6.86 -9.90
CA LEU A 99 9.10 -6.91 -9.32
C LEU A 99 8.48 -5.51 -9.41
N THR A 100 7.22 -5.44 -9.84
CA THR A 100 6.45 -4.20 -9.79
C THR A 100 5.45 -4.26 -8.65
N LEU A 101 5.53 -3.31 -7.72
CA LEU A 101 4.54 -3.10 -6.67
C LEU A 101 3.64 -1.93 -7.10
N THR A 102 2.37 -2.19 -7.35
CA THR A 102 1.38 -1.17 -7.75
C THR A 102 0.62 -0.69 -6.53
N GLY A 103 0.51 0.61 -6.38
CA GLY A 103 -0.22 1.28 -5.31
C GLY A 103 -1.72 1.11 -5.46
N ASP A 104 -2.42 1.01 -4.33
CA ASP A 104 -3.89 1.01 -4.26
C ASP A 104 -4.48 2.43 -4.12
N GLY A 105 -3.64 3.47 -4.07
CA GLY A 105 -4.02 4.86 -3.82
C GLY A 105 -4.33 5.18 -2.36
N PHE A 106 -4.23 4.21 -1.45
CA PHE A 106 -4.47 4.33 -0.01
C PHE A 106 -3.23 3.98 0.81
N GLY A 107 -2.05 3.98 0.17
CA GLY A 107 -0.78 3.67 0.80
C GLY A 107 -0.52 2.18 0.96
N GLY A 108 -1.30 1.31 0.32
CA GLY A 108 -0.99 -0.10 0.10
C GLY A 108 -0.31 -0.30 -1.24
N TYR A 109 0.65 -1.23 -1.32
CA TYR A 109 1.37 -1.58 -2.54
C TYR A 109 1.35 -3.09 -2.73
N LEU A 110 1.00 -3.56 -3.93
CA LEU A 110 0.82 -4.97 -4.26
C LEU A 110 1.62 -5.34 -5.50
N GLY A 111 2.42 -6.39 -5.44
CA GLY A 111 3.09 -6.96 -6.60
C GLY A 111 2.97 -8.48 -6.64
N ARG A 112 2.98 -9.02 -7.86
CA ARG A 112 3.03 -10.47 -8.07
C ARG A 112 4.41 -10.86 -8.54
N LEU A 113 5.03 -11.76 -7.80
CA LEU A 113 6.24 -12.41 -8.22
C LEU A 113 5.89 -13.54 -9.19
N GLN A 114 6.24 -13.34 -10.46
CA GLN A 114 5.98 -14.28 -11.56
C GLN A 114 7.23 -15.02 -12.05
N ASN A 115 8.36 -14.88 -11.34
CA ASN A 115 9.59 -15.52 -11.76
C ASN A 115 9.55 -17.02 -11.48
N THR A 116 9.20 -17.78 -12.51
CA THR A 116 9.13 -19.24 -12.46
C THR A 116 10.48 -19.91 -12.20
N GLN A 117 11.60 -19.28 -12.58
CA GLN A 117 12.95 -19.80 -12.31
C GLN A 117 13.30 -19.69 -10.83
N PHE A 118 12.84 -18.63 -10.17
CA PHE A 118 12.96 -18.45 -8.72
C PHE A 118 11.98 -19.34 -7.93
N LEU A 119 10.73 -19.46 -8.40
CA LEU A 119 9.65 -20.12 -7.65
C LEU A 119 9.61 -21.64 -7.80
N LYS A 120 9.94 -22.20 -8.98
CA LYS A 120 9.87 -23.65 -9.22
C LYS A 120 10.75 -24.48 -8.28
N PRO A 121 12.03 -24.13 -8.04
CA PRO A 121 12.88 -24.88 -7.12
C PRO A 121 12.38 -24.85 -5.67
N LEU A 122 11.60 -23.82 -5.31
CA LEU A 122 10.97 -23.66 -3.99
C LEU A 122 9.65 -24.45 -3.87
N GLY A 123 9.21 -25.15 -4.92
CA GLY A 123 7.93 -25.87 -4.94
C GLY A 123 6.71 -24.94 -4.88
N ARG A 124 6.87 -23.66 -5.27
CA ARG A 124 5.81 -22.66 -5.26
C ARG A 124 5.19 -22.53 -6.66
N ASP A 125 3.86 -22.39 -6.69
CA ASP A 125 3.14 -22.05 -7.91
C ASP A 125 3.52 -20.65 -8.42
N LEU A 126 3.24 -20.43 -9.71
CA LEU A 126 3.75 -19.35 -10.58
C LEU A 126 3.48 -17.91 -10.10
N ASP A 127 2.74 -17.69 -9.03
CA ASP A 127 2.32 -16.38 -8.54
C ASP A 127 2.44 -16.33 -7.01
N VAL A 128 3.39 -15.54 -6.49
CA VAL A 128 3.43 -15.19 -5.06
C VAL A 128 3.10 -13.71 -4.91
N LEU A 129 2.16 -13.39 -4.01
CA LEU A 129 1.78 -12.01 -3.73
C LEU A 129 2.74 -11.41 -2.70
N ILE A 130 3.34 -10.27 -3.05
CA ILE A 130 4.08 -9.40 -2.15
C ILE A 130 3.19 -8.18 -1.87
N SER A 131 2.92 -7.92 -0.60
CA SER A 131 2.06 -6.82 -0.17
C SER A 131 2.76 -5.98 0.88
N MET A 132 2.72 -4.66 0.69
CA MET A 132 3.26 -3.69 1.62
C MET A 132 2.20 -2.67 1.98
N GLN A 133 2.28 -2.16 3.21
CA GLN A 133 1.43 -1.08 3.66
C GLN A 133 2.29 0.01 4.27
N SER A 134 2.08 1.25 3.83
CA SER A 134 2.69 2.42 4.44
C SER A 134 2.25 2.50 5.90
N ALA A 135 3.17 2.84 6.80
CA ALA A 135 2.82 3.05 8.19
C ALA A 135 1.83 4.21 8.28
N SER A 136 0.59 3.94 8.67
CA SER A 136 -0.39 4.99 8.88
C SER A 136 0.11 5.91 9.99
N SER A 137 0.35 7.19 9.69
CA SER A 137 0.71 8.19 10.70
C SER A 137 -0.43 8.52 11.68
N PHE A 138 -1.54 7.78 11.65
CA PHE A 138 -2.58 7.86 12.68
C PHE A 138 -2.15 7.11 13.94
N LYS A 139 -1.15 7.67 14.63
CA LYS A 139 -0.93 7.40 16.04
C LYS A 139 -2.11 8.04 16.77
N GLY A 140 -3.17 7.25 16.99
CA GLY A 140 -4.18 7.60 17.97
C GLY A 140 -3.47 7.71 19.32
N GLU A 141 -3.17 8.95 19.73
CA GLU A 141 -2.88 9.25 21.13
C GLU A 141 -4.06 8.69 21.93
N SER A 142 -3.76 7.64 22.69
CA SER A 142 -4.62 7.06 23.72
C SER A 142 -4.25 7.69 25.05
#